data_AF-A0AA87FEU6-F1
#
_entry.id   AF-A0AA87FEU6-F1
#
_cell.length_a   1.000
_cell.length_b   1.000
_cell.length_c   1.000
_cell.angle_alpha   90.00
_cell.angle_beta   90.00
_cell.angle_gamma   90.00
#
_symmetry.space_group_name_H-M   'P 1'
#
loop_
_entity.id
_entity.type
_entity.pdbx_description
1 polymer ?
#
loop_
_entity_poly.entity_id
_entity_poly.type
_entity_poly.pdbx_seq_one_letter_code
_entity_poly.pdbx_strand_id
1 'polypeptide(L)'
;MTVKTADGADSQAVVADESYKGMKAGGSILLASGSYTIDSADDSIHANDSVTINGGEISAATGDDGIHADNGLTINDGTIIVNKSYEGLEASVITIAGGDIQVLASDDGVNAGGGSDTTDSGQFGQDSFGGGPGGGDQADDSKEVVITGGTLSIDAEGDGLDSNGNVTMSGGIVIVNGPTQGGNGALDYNGTFEITGGTLVAAGTTDMAMNVSGGTQRSVAITFDQSQAADTLITLQDTEGNTLLSYAPSKDFQHVVISSPDLQSADYTLLSGGSNSETSVYGLYQGGSVKDASELGTLSLTDTLSNLTQSGATATTNQMGGFGR
;
A
#
# COMPACT_ATOMS: atom_id res chain seq x y z
N MET A 1 24.64 2.06 -10.83
CA MET A 1 24.38 1.34 -12.10
C MET A 1 23.17 2.01 -12.73
N THR A 2 23.19 2.21 -14.05
CA THR A 2 22.04 2.75 -14.78
C THR A 2 21.68 1.78 -15.88
N VAL A 3 20.41 1.38 -15.94
CA VAL A 3 19.86 0.50 -16.98
C VAL A 3 18.70 1.21 -17.64
N LYS A 4 18.67 1.14 -18.98
CA LYS A 4 17.49 1.51 -19.76
C LYS A 4 17.22 0.45 -20.80
N THR A 5 15.99 -0.05 -20.88
CA THR A 5 15.55 -1.01 -21.92
C THR A 5 14.50 -0.34 -22.81
N ALA A 6 14.60 -0.53 -24.13
CA ALA A 6 13.77 0.18 -25.12
C ALA A 6 13.64 1.70 -24.81
N ASP A 7 12.43 2.23 -24.84
CA ASP A 7 12.12 3.62 -24.47
C ASP A 7 11.91 3.80 -22.96
N GLY A 8 12.14 2.74 -22.17
CA GLY A 8 11.91 2.71 -20.74
C GLY A 8 10.43 2.55 -20.42
N ALA A 9 10.00 3.14 -19.31
CA ALA A 9 8.63 3.04 -18.78
C ALA A 9 7.55 3.57 -19.72
N ASP A 10 7.92 4.31 -20.78
CA ASP A 10 7.01 4.89 -21.76
C ASP A 10 6.93 4.09 -23.07
N SER A 11 7.57 2.91 -23.12
CA SER A 11 7.56 2.04 -24.29
C SER A 11 6.13 1.64 -24.69
N GLN A 12 5.83 1.76 -26.00
CA GLN A 12 4.49 1.50 -26.54
C GLN A 12 4.41 0.18 -27.35
N ALA A 13 5.56 -0.43 -27.63
CA ALA A 13 5.67 -1.68 -28.39
C ALA A 13 7.02 -2.34 -28.11
N VAL A 14 7.03 -3.67 -28.09
CA VAL A 14 8.22 -4.50 -27.89
C VAL A 14 8.32 -5.62 -28.91
N VAL A 15 9.55 -6.12 -29.10
CA VAL A 15 9.81 -7.30 -29.92
C VAL A 15 9.69 -8.54 -29.04
N ALA A 16 8.72 -9.40 -29.33
CA ALA A 16 8.34 -10.52 -28.46
C ALA A 16 9.47 -11.52 -28.10
N ASP A 17 10.57 -11.57 -28.86
CA ASP A 17 11.69 -12.50 -28.59
C ASP A 17 12.82 -11.87 -27.74
N GLU A 18 12.67 -10.63 -27.26
CA GLU A 18 13.64 -9.92 -26.42
C GLU A 18 13.10 -9.71 -25.00
N SER A 19 13.99 -9.73 -23.99
CA SER A 19 13.61 -9.33 -22.64
C SER A 19 13.83 -7.83 -22.47
N TYR A 20 12.82 -7.13 -21.98
CA TYR A 20 12.89 -5.71 -21.66
C TYR A 20 12.95 -5.43 -20.15
N LYS A 21 13.20 -6.46 -19.35
CA LYS A 21 13.40 -6.37 -17.91
C LYS A 21 14.74 -5.69 -17.62
N GLY A 22 14.81 -4.88 -16.57
CA GLY A 22 16.00 -4.15 -16.16
C GLY A 22 17.10 -5.06 -15.60
N MET A 23 16.91 -5.55 -14.38
CA MET A 23 17.74 -6.58 -13.76
C MET A 23 16.98 -7.89 -13.70
N LYS A 24 17.44 -8.92 -14.45
CA LYS A 24 16.75 -10.21 -14.54
C LYS A 24 17.64 -11.38 -14.09
N ALA A 25 17.06 -12.32 -13.34
CA ALA A 25 17.66 -13.62 -13.09
C ALA A 25 16.61 -14.74 -13.20
N GLY A 26 17.00 -15.88 -13.80
CA GLY A 26 16.18 -17.11 -13.78
C GLY A 26 16.18 -17.85 -12.44
N GLY A 27 16.75 -17.23 -11.41
CA GLY A 27 16.77 -17.68 -10.01
C GLY A 27 16.76 -16.43 -9.15
N SER A 28 17.45 -16.40 -8.02
CA SER A 28 17.38 -15.26 -7.10
C SER A 28 18.24 -14.05 -7.50
N ILE A 29 17.78 -12.85 -7.15
CA ILE A 29 18.56 -11.62 -7.14
C ILE A 29 18.84 -11.21 -5.68
N LEU A 30 20.09 -10.88 -5.37
CA LEU A 30 20.49 -10.27 -4.10
C LEU A 30 21.13 -8.91 -4.36
N LEU A 31 20.48 -7.85 -3.87
CA LEU A 31 21.03 -6.50 -3.84
C LEU A 31 21.56 -6.22 -2.43
N ALA A 32 22.87 -6.41 -2.23
CA ALA A 32 23.48 -6.20 -0.92
C ALA A 32 23.55 -4.72 -0.51
N SER A 33 23.85 -3.85 -1.48
CA SER A 33 23.93 -2.38 -1.37
C SER A 33 24.13 -1.81 -2.79
N GLY A 34 24.22 -0.49 -2.94
CA GLY A 34 24.58 0.18 -4.19
C GLY A 34 23.61 1.28 -4.56
N SER A 35 23.81 1.92 -5.71
CA SER A 35 22.87 2.87 -6.30
C SER A 35 22.47 2.36 -7.68
N TYR A 36 21.16 2.19 -7.92
CA TYR A 36 20.59 1.60 -9.12
C TYR A 36 19.51 2.53 -9.67
N THR A 37 19.66 2.96 -10.91
CA THR A 37 18.63 3.71 -11.64
C THR A 37 18.19 2.86 -12.82
N ILE A 38 16.94 2.46 -12.86
CA ILE A 38 16.40 1.51 -13.83
C ILE A 38 15.19 2.17 -14.50
N ASP A 39 15.23 2.25 -15.82
CA ASP A 39 14.13 2.75 -16.66
C ASP A 39 13.81 1.68 -17.69
N SER A 40 12.86 0.80 -17.39
CA SER A 40 12.63 -0.43 -18.15
C SER A 40 11.25 -0.44 -18.82
N ALA A 41 11.11 -1.16 -19.92
CA ALA A 41 9.81 -1.30 -20.59
C ALA A 41 8.93 -2.36 -19.92
N ASP A 42 9.56 -3.44 -19.48
CA ASP A 42 9.04 -4.53 -18.65
C ASP A 42 9.70 -4.37 -17.25
N ASP A 43 9.59 -5.32 -16.33
CA ASP A 43 9.97 -5.16 -14.93
C ASP A 43 11.34 -4.52 -14.68
N SER A 44 11.41 -3.66 -13.68
CA SER A 44 12.69 -3.04 -13.30
C SER A 44 13.63 -4.06 -12.64
N ILE A 45 13.13 -4.88 -11.73
CA ILE A 45 13.88 -5.97 -11.09
C ILE A 45 13.01 -7.22 -11.11
N HIS A 46 13.48 -8.28 -11.77
CA HIS A 46 12.72 -9.52 -11.94
C HIS A 46 13.55 -10.75 -11.60
N ALA A 47 13.00 -11.62 -10.76
CA ALA A 47 13.59 -12.91 -10.43
C ALA A 47 12.56 -14.03 -10.52
N ASN A 48 12.86 -15.09 -11.27
CA ASN A 48 12.01 -16.29 -11.34
C ASN A 48 12.00 -17.14 -10.04
N ASP A 49 12.53 -16.60 -8.93
CA ASP A 49 12.48 -17.23 -7.61
C ASP A 49 12.31 -16.15 -6.54
N SER A 50 13.39 -15.43 -6.21
CA SER A 50 13.33 -14.46 -5.10
C SER A 50 14.17 -13.22 -5.34
N VAL A 51 13.68 -12.06 -4.91
CA VAL A 51 14.46 -10.82 -4.78
C VAL A 51 14.72 -10.55 -3.30
N THR A 52 15.98 -10.34 -2.92
CA THR A 52 16.36 -9.85 -1.59
C THR A 52 17.13 -8.55 -1.70
N ILE A 53 16.66 -7.51 -1.00
CA ILE A 53 17.28 -6.19 -0.94
C ILE A 53 17.72 -5.93 0.50
N ASN A 54 19.04 -5.86 0.71
CA ASN A 54 19.64 -5.60 2.02
C ASN A 54 19.97 -4.12 2.26
N GLY A 55 19.80 -3.27 1.25
CA GLY A 55 20.12 -1.86 1.32
C GLY A 55 20.49 -1.27 -0.04
N GLY A 56 20.80 0.03 -0.04
CA GLY A 56 21.14 0.80 -1.23
C GLY A 56 20.07 1.80 -1.62
N GLU A 57 20.31 2.51 -2.72
CA GLU A 57 19.39 3.46 -3.35
C GLU A 57 18.91 2.86 -4.66
N ILE A 58 17.61 2.62 -4.80
CA ILE A 58 17.00 2.08 -6.01
C ILE A 58 15.98 3.11 -6.50
N SER A 59 16.14 3.57 -7.73
CA SER A 59 15.16 4.37 -8.45
C SER A 59 14.74 3.59 -9.68
N ALA A 60 13.47 3.20 -9.73
CA ALA A 60 12.87 2.43 -10.80
C ALA A 60 11.77 3.25 -11.48
N ALA A 61 11.61 3.04 -12.78
CA ALA A 61 10.44 3.40 -13.56
C ALA A 61 10.28 2.30 -14.61
N THR A 62 9.07 1.78 -14.74
CA THR A 62 8.80 0.61 -15.58
C THR A 62 7.43 0.71 -16.26
N GLY A 63 7.25 -0.01 -17.37
CA GLY A 63 5.94 -0.20 -18.01
C GLY A 63 5.15 -1.37 -17.43
N ASP A 64 5.81 -2.22 -16.63
CA ASP A 64 5.26 -3.38 -15.91
C ASP A 64 5.63 -3.23 -14.42
N ASP A 65 6.25 -4.20 -13.76
CA ASP A 65 6.36 -4.17 -12.30
C ASP A 65 7.66 -3.57 -11.78
N GLY A 66 7.54 -2.81 -10.68
CA GLY A 66 8.70 -2.17 -10.08
C GLY A 66 9.72 -3.21 -9.64
N ILE A 67 9.26 -4.18 -8.84
CA ILE A 67 10.04 -5.32 -8.35
C ILE A 67 9.15 -6.56 -8.34
N HIS A 68 9.47 -7.51 -9.21
CA HIS A 68 8.76 -8.79 -9.37
C HIS A 68 9.62 -9.96 -8.89
N ALA A 69 9.03 -10.86 -8.11
CA ALA A 69 9.60 -12.18 -7.83
C ALA A 69 8.54 -13.28 -7.78
N ASP A 70 8.67 -14.34 -8.59
CA ASP A 70 7.67 -15.42 -8.64
C ASP A 70 7.29 -15.97 -7.23
N ASN A 71 8.28 -16.15 -6.34
CA ASN A 71 8.06 -16.69 -5.00
C ASN A 71 8.18 -15.63 -3.89
N GLY A 72 9.32 -14.95 -3.77
CA GLY A 72 9.62 -14.19 -2.56
C GLY A 72 10.33 -12.86 -2.79
N LEU A 73 9.72 -11.77 -2.31
CA LEU A 73 10.36 -10.47 -2.22
C LEU A 73 10.65 -10.15 -0.75
N THR A 74 11.92 -9.90 -0.41
CA THR A 74 12.33 -9.47 0.93
C THR A 74 13.12 -8.17 0.88
N ILE A 75 12.62 -7.15 1.57
CA ILE A 75 13.26 -5.84 1.70
C ILE A 75 13.67 -5.64 3.16
N ASN A 76 14.97 -5.72 3.44
CA ASN A 76 15.52 -5.57 4.78
C ASN A 76 15.89 -4.11 5.10
N ASP A 77 16.34 -3.34 4.10
CA ASP A 77 16.70 -1.93 4.24
C ASP A 77 16.85 -1.27 2.84
N GLY A 78 17.09 0.04 2.80
CA GLY A 78 17.40 0.82 1.61
C GLY A 78 16.39 1.94 1.33
N THR A 79 16.72 2.81 0.38
CA THR A 79 15.79 3.81 -0.18
C THR A 79 15.35 3.32 -1.54
N ILE A 80 14.07 2.99 -1.69
CA ILE A 80 13.51 2.40 -2.92
C ILE A 80 12.40 3.32 -3.42
N ILE A 81 12.52 3.80 -4.64
CA ILE A 81 11.55 4.69 -5.27
C ILE A 81 11.15 4.09 -6.61
N VAL A 82 9.95 3.51 -6.68
CA VAL A 82 9.29 3.09 -7.92
C VAL A 82 8.42 4.26 -8.38
N ASN A 83 8.92 5.03 -9.35
CA ASN A 83 8.31 6.29 -9.80
C ASN A 83 7.17 6.08 -10.81
N LYS A 84 7.02 4.87 -11.34
CA LYS A 84 5.98 4.47 -12.29
C LYS A 84 6.06 2.96 -12.45
N SER A 85 4.93 2.28 -12.34
CA SER A 85 4.77 0.87 -12.66
C SER A 85 3.31 0.49 -12.92
N TYR A 86 3.10 -0.71 -13.47
CA TYR A 86 1.81 -1.38 -13.43
C TYR A 86 1.52 -1.76 -11.98
N GLU A 87 2.26 -2.71 -11.41
CA GLU A 87 2.29 -2.99 -9.98
C GLU A 87 3.59 -2.52 -9.33
N GLY A 88 3.54 -2.10 -8.07
CA GLY A 88 4.72 -1.59 -7.37
C GLY A 88 5.70 -2.68 -6.98
N LEU A 89 5.23 -3.55 -6.09
CA LEU A 89 5.96 -4.68 -5.52
C LEU A 89 5.09 -5.93 -5.66
N GLU A 90 5.62 -6.96 -6.32
CA GLU A 90 4.87 -8.17 -6.60
C GLU A 90 5.69 -9.42 -6.23
N ALA A 91 5.07 -10.33 -5.49
CA ALA A 91 5.54 -11.69 -5.27
C ALA A 91 4.46 -12.55 -4.60
N SER A 92 4.61 -13.88 -4.58
CA SER A 92 3.76 -14.71 -3.72
C SER A 92 3.87 -14.32 -2.24
N VAL A 93 5.09 -14.09 -1.74
CA VAL A 93 5.32 -13.62 -0.37
C VAL A 93 6.18 -12.36 -0.39
N ILE A 94 5.64 -11.27 0.14
CA ILE A 94 6.32 -9.98 0.24
C ILE A 94 6.62 -9.71 1.72
N THR A 95 7.90 -9.54 2.06
CA THR A 95 8.35 -9.20 3.40
C THR A 95 9.07 -7.85 3.40
N ILE A 96 8.57 -6.91 4.19
CA ILE A 96 9.16 -5.59 4.41
C ILE A 96 9.60 -5.51 5.88
N ALA A 97 10.90 -5.60 6.09
CA ALA A 97 11.52 -5.52 7.42
C ALA A 97 12.16 -4.16 7.71
N GLY A 98 12.42 -3.35 6.68
CA GLY A 98 13.04 -2.04 6.82
C GLY A 98 13.05 -1.26 5.51
N GLY A 99 13.77 -0.13 5.52
CA GLY A 99 13.90 0.76 4.37
C GLY A 99 12.86 1.89 4.33
N ASP A 100 13.04 2.76 3.34
CA ASP A 100 12.16 3.86 2.98
C ASP A 100 11.72 3.65 1.53
N ILE A 101 10.48 3.22 1.36
CA ILE A 101 9.95 2.66 0.11
C ILE A 101 8.79 3.55 -0.36
N GLN A 102 8.88 4.02 -1.60
CA GLN A 102 7.84 4.78 -2.28
C GLN A 102 7.44 4.07 -3.56
N VAL A 103 6.13 3.89 -3.75
CA VAL A 103 5.55 3.24 -4.93
C VAL A 103 4.51 4.16 -5.55
N LEU A 104 4.64 4.38 -6.85
CA LEU A 104 3.61 4.95 -7.71
C LEU A 104 3.19 3.91 -8.77
N ALA A 105 2.00 3.33 -8.59
CA ALA A 105 1.48 2.23 -9.38
C ALA A 105 0.17 2.61 -10.10
N SER A 106 0.01 2.12 -11.34
CA SER A 106 -1.23 2.31 -12.12
C SER A 106 -2.27 1.21 -11.92
N ASP A 107 -1.86 0.09 -11.34
CA ASP A 107 -2.73 -0.91 -10.71
C ASP A 107 -2.30 -0.98 -9.24
N ASP A 108 -1.86 -2.13 -8.75
CA ASP A 108 -1.69 -2.36 -7.32
C ASP A 108 -0.35 -1.84 -6.77
N GLY A 109 -0.40 -1.24 -5.58
CA GLY A 109 0.82 -0.77 -4.92
C GLY A 109 1.72 -1.91 -4.46
N VAL A 110 1.11 -2.90 -3.81
CA VAL A 110 1.75 -4.15 -3.39
C VAL A 110 0.79 -5.26 -3.73
N ASN A 111 1.24 -6.23 -4.51
CA ASN A 111 0.43 -7.36 -4.92
C ASN A 111 1.05 -8.67 -4.43
N ALA A 112 0.42 -9.28 -3.42
CA ALA A 112 0.66 -10.67 -3.05
C ALA A 112 -0.39 -11.60 -3.65
N GLY A 113 -0.60 -11.52 -4.96
CA GLY A 113 -1.43 -12.41 -5.76
C GLY A 113 -0.62 -13.09 -6.86
N GLY A 114 0.42 -12.40 -7.33
CA GLY A 114 1.32 -12.72 -8.43
C GLY A 114 1.88 -14.13 -8.52
N GLY A 115 2.15 -14.56 -9.75
CA GLY A 115 2.77 -15.84 -10.08
C GLY A 115 3.31 -15.88 -11.51
N SER A 116 4.52 -16.42 -11.68
CA SER A 116 5.30 -16.58 -12.92
C SER A 116 4.76 -15.93 -14.21
N ASP A 117 5.41 -14.83 -14.62
CA ASP A 117 5.37 -14.21 -15.95
C ASP A 117 5.67 -15.20 -17.08
N THR A 118 4.69 -16.02 -17.44
CA THR A 118 4.87 -17.05 -18.47
C THR A 118 4.18 -16.68 -19.79
N THR A 119 3.51 -15.52 -19.85
CA THR A 119 2.87 -15.06 -21.08
C THR A 119 3.75 -14.09 -21.87
N ASP A 120 4.54 -14.69 -22.76
CA ASP A 120 5.39 -14.10 -23.81
C ASP A 120 4.59 -13.35 -24.91
N SER A 121 3.45 -12.73 -24.58
CA SER A 121 2.55 -12.10 -25.56
C SER A 121 2.98 -10.70 -26.01
N GLY A 122 4.10 -10.18 -25.50
CA GLY A 122 4.63 -8.87 -25.90
C GLY A 122 3.71 -7.69 -25.57
N GLN A 123 2.82 -7.87 -24.59
CA GLN A 123 1.94 -6.85 -24.06
C GLN A 123 2.35 -6.58 -22.61
N PHE A 124 2.63 -5.32 -22.29
CA PHE A 124 2.94 -4.86 -20.94
C PHE A 124 1.66 -4.77 -20.12
N GLY A 125 1.74 -5.09 -18.83
CA GLY A 125 0.64 -4.98 -17.89
C GLY A 125 -0.39 -6.10 -17.99
N GLN A 126 -0.89 -6.47 -16.80
CA GLN A 126 -1.87 -7.48 -16.47
C GLN A 126 -1.40 -8.92 -16.67
N ASP A 127 -1.07 -9.56 -15.56
CA ASP A 127 -0.77 -10.98 -15.48
C ASP A 127 -1.96 -11.81 -15.94
N SER A 128 -1.66 -12.95 -16.55
CA SER A 128 -2.68 -14.00 -16.75
C SER A 128 -2.90 -14.76 -15.45
N PHE A 129 -3.69 -14.19 -14.56
CA PHE A 129 -4.20 -14.92 -13.41
C PHE A 129 -5.05 -16.11 -13.87
N GLY A 130 -4.74 -17.29 -13.35
CA GLY A 130 -5.49 -18.54 -13.59
C GLY A 130 -6.90 -18.57 -12.99
N GLY A 131 -7.47 -17.43 -12.62
CA GLY A 131 -8.82 -17.28 -12.12
C GLY A 131 -9.77 -16.87 -13.25
N GLY A 132 -10.65 -17.77 -13.66
CA GLY A 132 -11.80 -17.36 -14.48
C GLY A 132 -12.67 -16.32 -13.76
N PRO A 133 -13.69 -15.73 -14.42
CA PRO A 133 -14.59 -14.77 -13.79
C PRO A 133 -15.21 -15.39 -12.52
N GLY A 134 -14.75 -14.93 -11.35
CA GLY A 134 -15.04 -15.54 -10.04
C GLY A 134 -13.84 -16.19 -9.33
N GLY A 135 -12.63 -15.59 -9.42
CA GLY A 135 -11.53 -15.87 -8.49
C GLY A 135 -12.05 -15.77 -7.06
N GLY A 136 -11.96 -16.87 -6.32
CA GLY A 136 -12.85 -17.13 -5.18
C GLY A 136 -12.46 -16.36 -3.91
N ASP A 137 -13.48 -16.03 -3.12
CA ASP A 137 -13.43 -15.47 -1.74
C ASP A 137 -12.67 -16.37 -0.71
N GLN A 138 -11.68 -17.15 -1.13
CA GLN A 138 -10.93 -18.07 -0.30
C GLN A 138 -9.48 -17.63 -0.26
N ALA A 139 -8.99 -17.33 0.94
CA ALA A 139 -7.59 -17.06 1.20
C ALA A 139 -6.70 -18.19 0.67
N ASP A 140 -5.66 -17.80 -0.07
CA ASP A 140 -4.52 -18.66 -0.38
C ASP A 140 -3.41 -18.41 0.65
N ASP A 141 -3.23 -19.32 1.60
CA ASP A 141 -2.20 -19.20 2.64
C ASP A 141 -0.75 -19.21 2.09
N SER A 142 -0.54 -19.49 0.79
CA SER A 142 0.76 -19.33 0.14
C SER A 142 1.05 -17.90 -0.32
N LYS A 143 0.07 -17.01 -0.16
CA LYS A 143 0.12 -15.60 -0.51
C LYS A 143 0.14 -14.75 0.75
N GLU A 144 1.14 -13.90 0.91
CA GLU A 144 1.28 -13.12 2.14
C GLU A 144 2.03 -11.80 1.97
N VAL A 145 1.55 -10.75 2.63
CA VAL A 145 2.30 -9.51 2.89
C VAL A 145 2.66 -9.43 4.37
N VAL A 146 3.97 -9.38 4.68
CA VAL A 146 4.51 -9.34 6.03
C VAL A 146 5.28 -8.05 6.26
N ILE A 147 4.81 -7.21 7.19
CA ILE A 147 5.40 -5.91 7.49
C ILE A 147 5.88 -5.90 8.95
N THR A 148 7.20 -5.79 9.14
CA THR A 148 7.82 -5.81 10.47
C THR A 148 8.59 -4.52 10.79
N GLY A 149 8.83 -3.67 9.78
CA GLY A 149 9.56 -2.41 9.93
C GLY A 149 9.58 -1.58 8.66
N GLY A 150 10.35 -0.49 8.67
CA GLY A 150 10.49 0.43 7.54
C GLY A 150 9.33 1.41 7.39
N THR A 151 9.40 2.23 6.34
CA THR A 151 8.33 3.11 5.87
C THR A 151 7.97 2.70 4.45
N LEU A 152 6.69 2.41 4.22
CA LEU A 152 6.12 2.12 2.90
C LEU A 152 5.06 3.17 2.59
N SER A 153 5.28 3.94 1.54
CA SER A 153 4.32 4.88 0.98
C SER A 153 3.84 4.37 -0.37
N ILE A 154 2.53 4.22 -0.49
CA ILE A 154 1.85 3.71 -1.67
C ILE A 154 0.96 4.80 -2.24
N ASP A 155 1.09 5.03 -3.53
CA ASP A 155 0.17 5.81 -4.35
C ASP A 155 -0.26 4.90 -5.52
N ALA A 156 -1.49 4.37 -5.44
CA ALA A 156 -2.00 3.33 -6.36
C ALA A 156 -3.34 3.75 -6.97
N GLU A 157 -3.54 3.45 -8.25
CA GLU A 157 -4.85 3.55 -8.90
C GLU A 157 -5.65 2.23 -8.80
N GLY A 158 -4.95 1.12 -8.61
CA GLY A 158 -5.45 -0.18 -8.17
C GLY A 158 -5.60 -0.26 -6.65
N ASP A 159 -5.50 -1.48 -6.12
CA ASP A 159 -5.47 -1.73 -4.70
C ASP A 159 -4.18 -1.19 -4.06
N GLY A 160 -4.30 -0.66 -2.85
CA GLY A 160 -3.14 -0.13 -2.15
C GLY A 160 -2.20 -1.25 -1.69
N LEU A 161 -2.67 -2.02 -0.72
CA LEU A 161 -2.14 -3.34 -0.39
C LEU A 161 -3.13 -4.37 -0.93
N ASP A 162 -2.68 -5.31 -1.75
CA ASP A 162 -3.45 -6.48 -2.15
C ASP A 162 -2.75 -7.77 -1.71
N SER A 163 -3.54 -8.71 -1.20
CA SER A 163 -3.10 -10.07 -0.95
C SER A 163 -4.20 -11.07 -1.20
N ASN A 164 -3.93 -12.02 -2.09
CA ASN A 164 -4.79 -13.19 -2.25
C ASN A 164 -4.80 -14.13 -1.01
N GLY A 165 -4.02 -13.82 0.03
CA GLY A 165 -3.97 -14.52 1.30
C GLY A 165 -4.00 -13.56 2.49
N ASN A 166 -2.95 -13.57 3.31
CA ASN A 166 -2.92 -12.83 4.58
C ASN A 166 -2.01 -11.59 4.52
N VAL A 167 -2.33 -10.60 5.35
CA VAL A 167 -1.48 -9.46 5.66
C VAL A 167 -1.17 -9.48 7.15
N THR A 168 0.11 -9.36 7.51
CA THR A 168 0.52 -9.22 8.91
C THR A 168 1.37 -7.97 9.10
N MET A 169 1.05 -7.18 10.13
CA MET A 169 1.80 -5.97 10.46
C MET A 169 2.15 -5.94 11.95
N SER A 170 3.44 -5.98 12.25
CA SER A 170 3.97 -5.96 13.62
C SER A 170 4.85 -4.75 13.93
N GLY A 171 5.15 -3.93 12.93
CA GLY A 171 5.97 -2.73 13.03
C GLY A 171 5.95 -1.92 11.74
N GLY A 172 6.77 -0.87 11.67
CA GLY A 172 6.88 0.00 10.50
C GLY A 172 5.77 1.04 10.39
N ILE A 173 5.81 1.80 9.29
CA ILE A 173 4.84 2.81 8.90
C ILE A 173 4.34 2.45 7.49
N VAL A 174 3.03 2.31 7.33
CA VAL A 174 2.39 2.07 6.04
C VAL A 174 1.41 3.21 5.76
N ILE A 175 1.60 3.84 4.60
CA ILE A 175 0.82 4.99 4.14
C ILE A 175 0.26 4.63 2.77
N VAL A 176 -1.06 4.60 2.64
CA VAL A 176 -1.73 4.27 1.37
C VAL A 176 -2.59 5.44 0.90
N ASN A 177 -2.33 5.89 -0.31
CA ASN A 177 -3.09 6.90 -1.02
C ASN A 177 -3.79 6.27 -2.23
N GLY A 178 -5.12 6.27 -2.19
CA GLY A 178 -5.96 5.70 -3.23
C GLY A 178 -6.50 4.31 -2.88
N PRO A 179 -7.31 3.74 -3.78
CA PRO A 179 -7.66 4.29 -5.10
C PRO A 179 -8.72 5.40 -5.00
N THR A 180 -8.93 6.09 -6.13
CA THR A 180 -10.03 7.08 -6.30
C THR A 180 -11.21 6.52 -7.10
N GLN A 181 -11.06 5.32 -7.66
CA GLN A 181 -12.04 4.65 -8.50
C GLN A 181 -12.54 3.37 -7.82
N GLY A 182 -13.79 3.02 -8.07
CA GLY A 182 -14.41 1.81 -7.52
C GLY A 182 -13.92 0.54 -8.20
N GLY A 183 -14.13 -0.59 -7.53
CA GLY A 183 -13.62 -1.90 -7.95
C GLY A 183 -12.23 -2.23 -7.42
N ASN A 184 -11.62 -1.30 -6.67
CA ASN A 184 -10.37 -1.39 -5.94
C ASN A 184 -10.56 -0.72 -4.54
N GLY A 185 -9.67 -1.00 -3.57
CA GLY A 185 -9.67 -0.56 -2.18
C GLY A 185 -8.28 -0.21 -1.67
N ALA A 186 -8.20 0.64 -0.64
CA ALA A 186 -6.89 1.00 -0.06
C ALA A 186 -6.22 -0.21 0.62
N LEU A 187 -7.02 -1.15 1.10
CA LEU A 187 -6.62 -2.44 1.63
C LEU A 187 -7.50 -3.49 0.94
N ASP A 188 -6.88 -4.44 0.26
CA ASP A 188 -7.49 -5.65 -0.24
C ASP A 188 -6.76 -6.89 0.29
N TYR A 189 -7.54 -7.87 0.76
CA TYR A 189 -7.02 -9.13 1.25
C TYR A 189 -8.14 -10.19 1.35
N ASN A 190 -7.88 -11.39 0.85
CA ASN A 190 -8.85 -12.50 0.90
C ASN A 190 -8.89 -13.22 2.26
N GLY A 191 -7.77 -13.20 2.98
CA GLY A 191 -7.60 -13.84 4.28
C GLY A 191 -7.82 -12.88 5.44
N THR A 192 -6.76 -12.67 6.23
CA THR A 192 -6.78 -11.79 7.38
C THR A 192 -5.76 -10.69 7.24
N PHE A 193 -6.08 -9.50 7.77
CA PHE A 193 -5.10 -8.48 8.09
C PHE A 193 -4.98 -8.37 9.62
N GLU A 194 -3.94 -9.00 10.17
CA GLU A 194 -3.62 -9.00 11.61
C GLU A 194 -2.59 -7.91 11.95
N ILE A 195 -2.98 -6.95 12.82
CA ILE A 195 -2.08 -5.85 13.24
C ILE A 195 -1.75 -5.90 14.74
N THR A 196 -0.47 -5.97 15.06
CA THR A 196 0.04 -6.01 16.45
C THR A 196 0.98 -4.86 16.79
N GLY A 197 1.41 -4.07 15.81
CA GLY A 197 2.34 -2.95 15.99
C GLY A 197 2.49 -2.11 14.72
N GLY A 198 3.16 -0.96 14.84
CA GLY A 198 3.39 -0.03 13.73
C GLY A 198 2.24 0.93 13.46
N THR A 199 2.42 1.85 12.51
CA THR A 199 1.42 2.87 12.15
C THR A 199 0.88 2.60 10.75
N LEU A 200 -0.43 2.47 10.61
CA LEU A 200 -1.13 2.34 9.34
C LEU A 200 -2.04 3.55 9.14
N VAL A 201 -1.90 4.24 8.01
CA VAL A 201 -2.90 5.16 7.49
C VAL A 201 -3.20 4.78 6.04
N ALA A 202 -4.46 4.50 5.72
CA ALA A 202 -4.86 4.09 4.38
C ALA A 202 -6.13 4.81 3.96
N ALA A 203 -6.06 5.60 2.89
CA ALA A 203 -7.17 6.41 2.41
C ALA A 203 -7.56 6.03 0.98
N GLY A 204 -8.87 5.85 0.74
CA GLY A 204 -9.39 5.48 -0.57
C GLY A 204 -10.90 5.68 -0.70
N THR A 205 -11.52 4.96 -1.62
CA THR A 205 -12.98 4.99 -1.87
C THR A 205 -13.76 4.20 -0.81
N THR A 206 -15.10 4.29 -0.86
CA THR A 206 -16.01 3.46 -0.05
C THR A 206 -16.46 2.17 -0.73
N ASP A 207 -16.10 1.95 -2.01
CA ASP A 207 -16.67 0.88 -2.84
C ASP A 207 -16.24 -0.51 -2.36
N MET A 208 -14.97 -0.68 -2.00
CA MET A 208 -14.40 -1.91 -1.41
C MET A 208 -13.64 -1.57 -0.12
N ALA A 209 -14.21 -0.64 0.67
CA ALA A 209 -13.58 -0.18 1.89
C ALA A 209 -13.47 -1.30 2.93
N MET A 210 -12.22 -1.66 3.24
CA MET A 210 -11.89 -2.58 4.32
C MET A 210 -11.15 -1.88 5.45
N ASN A 211 -11.32 -2.42 6.65
CA ASN A 211 -10.45 -2.17 7.79
C ASN A 211 -9.45 -3.34 7.89
N VAL A 212 -8.58 -3.35 8.89
CA VAL A 212 -7.90 -4.59 9.32
C VAL A 212 -8.92 -5.57 9.92
N SER A 213 -8.61 -6.87 9.94
CA SER A 213 -9.55 -7.91 10.39
C SER A 213 -9.27 -8.43 11.79
N GLY A 214 -8.06 -8.19 12.32
CA GLY A 214 -7.66 -8.73 13.61
C GLY A 214 -6.40 -8.09 14.20
N GLY A 215 -5.89 -8.73 15.24
CA GLY A 215 -4.71 -8.31 15.97
C GLY A 215 -4.99 -7.67 17.33
N THR A 216 -3.92 -7.25 18.00
CA THR A 216 -3.97 -6.66 19.36
C THR A 216 -3.95 -5.15 19.35
N GLN A 217 -3.55 -4.53 18.23
CA GLN A 217 -3.50 -3.07 18.09
C GLN A 217 -4.85 -2.53 17.61
N ARG A 218 -5.23 -1.35 18.10
CA ARG A 218 -6.51 -0.74 17.75
C ARG A 218 -6.49 -0.15 16.36
N SER A 219 -7.58 -0.35 15.62
CA SER A 219 -7.81 0.27 14.31
C SER A 219 -9.18 0.92 14.25
N VAL A 220 -9.24 2.09 13.62
CA VAL A 220 -10.48 2.79 13.29
C VAL A 220 -10.56 3.03 11.78
N ALA A 221 -11.60 2.50 11.16
CA ALA A 221 -12.03 2.85 9.81
C ALA A 221 -13.08 3.96 9.89
N ILE A 222 -12.89 5.02 9.13
CA ILE A 222 -13.70 6.23 9.15
C ILE A 222 -14.29 6.46 7.76
N THR A 223 -15.61 6.41 7.66
CA THR A 223 -16.35 6.78 6.45
C THR A 223 -16.82 8.23 6.51
N PHE A 224 -16.49 9.01 5.48
CA PHE A 224 -16.94 10.39 5.33
C PHE A 224 -18.24 10.46 4.55
N ASP A 225 -19.10 11.42 4.90
CA ASP A 225 -20.43 11.54 4.28
C ASP A 225 -20.33 11.86 2.78
N GLN A 226 -19.23 12.51 2.36
CA GLN A 226 -18.93 12.92 0.98
C GLN A 226 -17.44 12.71 0.71
N SER A 227 -17.06 12.65 -0.57
CA SER A 227 -15.65 12.67 -0.96
C SER A 227 -14.95 13.92 -0.43
N GLN A 228 -13.77 13.73 0.16
CA GLN A 228 -12.85 14.76 0.59
C GLN A 228 -11.79 14.95 -0.50
N ALA A 229 -11.37 16.20 -0.72
CA ALA A 229 -10.34 16.48 -1.71
C ALA A 229 -8.97 16.00 -1.22
N ALA A 230 -8.08 15.64 -2.15
CA ALA A 230 -6.66 15.45 -1.90
C ALA A 230 -6.07 16.59 -1.04
N ASP A 231 -5.06 16.25 -0.26
CA ASP A 231 -4.38 17.13 0.70
C ASP A 231 -5.26 17.66 1.85
N THR A 232 -6.53 17.25 1.94
CA THR A 232 -7.38 17.57 3.10
C THR A 232 -6.85 16.86 4.33
N LEU A 233 -6.32 17.63 5.28
CA LEU A 233 -5.78 17.11 6.53
C LEU A 233 -6.88 16.51 7.40
N ILE A 234 -6.76 15.25 7.79
CA ILE A 234 -7.57 14.60 8.81
C ILE A 234 -6.71 14.46 10.07
N THR A 235 -7.25 14.80 11.24
CA THR A 235 -6.51 14.73 12.51
C THR A 235 -7.33 14.00 13.56
N LEU A 236 -6.68 13.11 14.31
CA LEU A 236 -7.21 12.58 15.57
C LEU A 236 -6.54 13.28 16.75
N GLN A 237 -7.34 13.87 17.62
CA GLN A 237 -6.88 14.42 18.90
C GLN A 237 -7.46 13.64 20.06
N ASP A 238 -6.70 13.51 21.14
CA ASP A 238 -7.22 13.00 22.40
C ASP A 238 -8.15 14.01 23.09
N THR A 239 -8.73 13.61 24.22
CA THR A 239 -9.64 14.48 25.00
C THR A 239 -8.94 15.69 25.65
N GLU A 240 -7.61 15.71 25.69
CA GLU A 240 -6.80 16.83 26.18
C GLU A 240 -6.43 17.81 25.06
N GLY A 241 -6.78 17.49 23.81
CA GLY A 241 -6.46 18.27 22.62
C GLY A 241 -5.05 18.01 22.08
N ASN A 242 -4.37 16.96 22.54
CA ASN A 242 -3.09 16.55 21.97
C ASN A 242 -3.35 15.80 20.66
N THR A 243 -2.63 16.18 19.61
CA THR A 243 -2.68 15.46 18.33
C THR A 243 -2.01 14.11 18.47
N LEU A 244 -2.77 13.05 18.18
CA LEU A 244 -2.25 11.69 18.04
C LEU A 244 -1.50 11.57 16.72
N LEU A 245 -2.20 11.88 15.64
CA LEU A 245 -1.65 11.99 14.29
C LEU A 245 -2.53 12.88 13.42
N SER A 246 -1.93 13.40 12.36
CA SER A 246 -2.64 13.97 11.22
C SER A 246 -2.23 13.25 9.95
N TYR A 247 -3.13 13.12 8.98
CA TYR A 247 -2.86 12.51 7.69
C TYR A 247 -3.51 13.35 6.58
N ALA A 248 -2.75 13.69 5.56
CA ALA A 248 -3.22 14.37 4.35
C ALA A 248 -2.96 13.45 3.14
N PRO A 249 -3.96 12.68 2.68
CA PRO A 249 -3.81 11.81 1.53
C PRO A 249 -3.50 12.59 0.25
N SER A 250 -2.64 12.08 -0.64
CA SER A 250 -2.31 12.70 -1.94
C SER A 250 -3.44 12.60 -2.97
N LYS A 251 -4.49 11.82 -2.66
CA LYS A 251 -5.65 11.56 -3.52
C LYS A 251 -6.96 11.93 -2.83
N ASP A 252 -7.99 12.18 -3.64
CA ASP A 252 -9.35 12.29 -3.14
C ASP A 252 -9.76 11.00 -2.41
N PHE A 253 -10.49 11.13 -1.30
CA PHE A 253 -10.82 9.99 -0.45
C PHE A 253 -12.19 10.14 0.20
N GLN A 254 -12.82 9.02 0.53
CA GLN A 254 -14.05 8.99 1.32
C GLN A 254 -13.98 7.99 2.48
N HIS A 255 -12.94 7.18 2.53
CA HIS A 255 -12.68 6.23 3.60
C HIS A 255 -11.23 6.35 4.07
N VAL A 256 -11.00 6.30 5.39
CA VAL A 256 -9.66 6.27 5.98
C VAL A 256 -9.58 5.22 7.07
N VAL A 257 -8.58 4.33 7.00
CA VAL A 257 -8.19 3.43 8.09
C VAL A 257 -7.01 4.04 8.83
N ILE A 258 -7.10 4.08 10.15
CA ILE A 258 -6.02 4.53 11.03
C ILE A 258 -5.79 3.47 12.11
N SER A 259 -4.56 2.98 12.20
CA SER A 259 -4.07 2.19 13.33
C SER A 259 -2.74 2.76 13.80
N SER A 260 -2.54 2.83 15.12
CA SER A 260 -1.29 3.29 15.74
C SER A 260 -1.13 2.62 17.10
N PRO A 261 0.11 2.38 17.58
CA PRO A 261 0.34 1.87 18.93
C PRO A 261 -0.19 2.81 20.02
N ASP A 262 -0.37 4.09 19.67
CA ASP A 262 -0.85 5.13 20.58
C ASP A 262 -2.38 5.14 20.70
N LEU A 263 -3.12 4.45 19.81
CA LEU A 263 -4.58 4.31 19.95
C LEU A 263 -4.94 3.43 21.15
N GLN A 264 -5.56 4.06 22.15
CA GLN A 264 -6.10 3.42 23.35
C GLN A 264 -7.63 3.30 23.32
N SER A 265 -8.18 2.59 24.31
CA SER A 265 -9.64 2.60 24.55
C SER A 265 -10.05 3.96 25.13
N ALA A 266 -10.43 4.88 24.25
CA ALA A 266 -10.71 6.26 24.58
C ALA A 266 -11.58 6.91 23.50
N ASP A 267 -12.04 8.11 23.81
CA ASP A 267 -12.66 9.01 22.84
C ASP A 267 -11.59 9.87 22.16
N TYR A 268 -11.74 10.07 20.85
CA TYR A 268 -10.90 10.96 20.05
C TYR A 268 -11.75 11.96 19.30
N THR A 269 -11.28 13.19 19.18
CA THR A 269 -11.91 14.20 18.33
C THR A 269 -11.34 14.09 16.92
N LEU A 270 -12.21 13.90 15.94
CA LEU A 270 -11.88 13.93 14.51
C LEU A 270 -11.97 15.36 14.00
N LEU A 271 -10.87 15.87 13.47
CA LEU A 271 -10.80 17.17 12.80
C LEU A 271 -10.53 17.00 11.30
N SER A 272 -11.01 17.95 10.49
CA SER A 272 -10.76 18.03 9.05
C SER A 272 -10.31 19.43 8.63
N GLY A 273 -9.39 19.48 7.67
CA GLY A 273 -8.75 20.69 7.16
C GLY A 273 -7.71 21.28 8.12
N GLY A 274 -7.39 22.55 7.92
CA GLY A 274 -6.40 23.26 8.73
C GLY A 274 -4.95 22.96 8.34
N SER A 275 -4.03 23.14 9.29
CA SER A 275 -2.60 22.90 9.12
C SER A 275 -1.99 22.29 10.37
N ASN A 276 -0.96 21.46 10.20
CA ASN A 276 -0.16 20.89 11.29
C ASN A 276 1.20 21.62 11.35
N SER A 277 1.74 21.82 12.56
CA SER A 277 3.01 22.52 12.78
C SER A 277 4.27 21.69 12.48
N GLU A 278 4.15 20.36 12.44
CA GLU A 278 5.26 19.46 12.16
C GLU A 278 5.49 19.27 10.65
N THR A 279 6.59 18.63 10.28
CA THR A 279 6.84 18.22 8.89
C THR A 279 6.27 16.83 8.67
N SER A 280 5.53 16.63 7.58
CA SER A 280 5.03 15.31 7.23
C SER A 280 6.11 14.41 6.66
N VAL A 281 5.91 13.11 6.85
CA VAL A 281 6.53 12.04 6.06
C VAL A 281 5.41 11.46 5.20
N TYR A 282 5.46 11.69 3.89
CA TYR A 282 4.43 11.24 2.92
C TYR A 282 2.98 11.58 3.32
N GLY A 283 2.76 12.80 3.82
CA GLY A 283 1.43 13.26 4.24
C GLY A 283 1.04 12.88 5.68
N LEU A 284 1.78 11.99 6.34
CA LEU A 284 1.57 11.62 7.75
C LEU A 284 2.36 12.53 8.70
N TYR A 285 1.70 13.00 9.75
CA TYR A 285 2.28 13.76 10.86
C TYR A 285 2.04 12.99 12.16
N GLN A 286 3.10 12.66 12.89
CA GLN A 286 3.02 11.98 14.19
C GLN A 286 3.12 13.00 15.33
N GLY A 287 2.00 13.65 15.63
CA GLY A 287 1.90 14.72 16.63
C GLY A 287 1.74 16.11 16.02
N GLY A 288 2.31 17.12 16.69
CA GLY A 288 2.23 18.51 16.27
C GLY A 288 0.96 19.24 16.71
N SER A 289 0.93 20.56 16.50
CA SER A 289 -0.22 21.41 16.83
C SER A 289 -1.03 21.70 15.58
N VAL A 290 -2.35 21.48 15.66
CA VAL A 290 -3.28 21.73 14.55
C VAL A 290 -3.96 23.09 14.72
N LYS A 291 -4.08 23.84 13.61
CA LYS A 291 -4.75 25.14 13.54
C LYS A 291 -5.74 25.17 12.39
N ASP A 292 -6.80 25.96 12.57
CA ASP A 292 -7.80 26.26 11.54
C ASP A 292 -8.52 25.02 10.98
N ALA A 293 -8.54 23.91 11.75
CA ALA A 293 -9.30 22.71 11.42
C ALA A 293 -10.74 22.79 11.95
N SER A 294 -11.65 22.09 11.27
CA SER A 294 -13.05 21.96 11.69
C SER A 294 -13.25 20.64 12.42
N GLU A 295 -13.94 20.67 13.56
CA GLU A 295 -14.34 19.45 14.26
C GLU A 295 -15.50 18.76 13.52
N LEU A 296 -15.33 17.47 13.23
CA LEU A 296 -16.34 16.64 12.59
C LEU A 296 -17.17 15.85 13.60
N GLY A 297 -16.54 15.31 14.63
CA GLY A 297 -17.19 14.51 15.66
C GLY A 297 -16.24 13.85 16.64
N THR A 298 -16.81 13.10 17.57
CA THR A 298 -16.08 12.30 18.56
C THR A 298 -16.16 10.83 18.19
N LEU A 299 -15.02 10.17 18.04
CA LEU A 299 -14.87 8.75 17.75
C LEU A 299 -14.61 8.00 19.05
N SER A 300 -15.56 7.18 19.50
CA SER A 300 -15.43 6.37 20.71
C SER A 300 -14.87 4.98 20.39
N LEU A 301 -13.59 4.74 20.72
CA LEU A 301 -12.93 3.46 20.47
C LEU A 301 -13.09 2.53 21.68
N THR A 302 -14.10 1.68 21.64
CA THR A 302 -14.38 0.69 22.68
C THR A 302 -13.80 -0.67 22.31
N ASP A 303 -14.11 -1.15 21.11
CA ASP A 303 -13.59 -2.38 20.53
C ASP A 303 -12.21 -2.19 19.90
N THR A 304 -11.44 -3.28 19.79
CA THR A 304 -10.13 -3.25 19.13
C THR A 304 -10.25 -2.74 17.70
N LEU A 305 -11.30 -3.16 16.98
CA LEU A 305 -11.58 -2.74 15.61
C LEU A 305 -12.89 -1.95 15.60
N SER A 306 -12.84 -0.73 15.09
CA SER A 306 -14.00 0.16 15.01
C SER A 306 -14.23 0.58 13.56
N ASN A 307 -15.48 0.50 13.10
CA ASN A 307 -15.91 1.05 11.81
C ASN A 307 -16.92 2.16 12.10
N LEU A 308 -16.53 3.41 11.87
CA LEU A 308 -17.26 4.60 12.29
C LEU A 308 -17.49 5.54 11.11
N THR A 309 -18.53 6.35 11.17
CA THR A 309 -18.69 7.52 10.30
C THR A 309 -17.89 8.69 10.86
N GLN A 310 -17.74 9.76 10.07
CA GLN A 310 -17.09 11.01 10.49
C GLN A 310 -17.71 11.67 11.75
N SER A 311 -18.95 11.32 12.11
CA SER A 311 -19.63 11.81 13.31
C SER A 311 -19.47 10.89 14.53
N GLY A 312 -18.82 9.72 14.38
CA GLY A 312 -18.61 8.73 15.43
C GLY A 312 -19.72 7.69 15.57
N ALA A 313 -20.72 7.68 14.67
CA ALA A 313 -21.71 6.61 14.63
C ALA A 313 -21.10 5.33 14.02
N THR A 314 -21.61 4.15 14.37
CA THR A 314 -21.20 2.90 13.71
C THR A 314 -21.51 2.98 12.21
N ALA A 315 -20.48 2.80 11.38
CA ALA A 315 -20.65 2.70 9.94
C ALA A 315 -21.14 1.29 9.58
N THR A 316 -22.19 1.22 8.77
CA THR A 316 -22.58 -0.03 8.10
C THR A 316 -21.75 -0.13 6.81
N THR A 317 -20.48 -0.52 6.92
CA THR A 317 -19.72 -0.88 5.73
C THR A 317 -20.16 -2.27 5.28
N ASN A 318 -20.53 -2.40 4.01
CA ASN A 318 -20.55 -3.71 3.38
C ASN A 318 -19.06 -4.05 3.18
N GLN A 319 -18.46 -4.77 4.14
CA GLN A 319 -17.16 -5.41 3.91
C GLN A 319 -17.35 -6.47 2.82
N MET A 320 -17.40 -6.03 1.57
CA MET A 320 -17.17 -6.91 0.43
C MET A 320 -15.73 -6.63 0.06
N GLY A 321 -14.83 -7.55 0.43
CA GLY A 321 -13.48 -7.56 -0.12
C GLY A 321 -13.57 -7.60 -1.64
N GLY A 322 -12.57 -7.02 -2.30
CA GLY A 322 -12.51 -7.13 -3.74
C GLY A 322 -12.30 -8.57 -4.15
N PHE A 323 -12.63 -8.85 -5.41
CA PHE A 323 -12.15 -10.07 -6.02
C PHE A 323 -10.66 -9.86 -6.24
N GLY A 324 -9.82 -10.34 -5.31
CA GLY A 324 -8.37 -10.32 -5.49
C GLY A 324 -8.03 -10.82 -6.89
N ARG A 325 -7.20 -10.06 -7.60
CA ARG A 325 -6.88 -10.37 -8.99
C ARG A 325 -5.83 -11.47 -9.06
#